data_AF-A0A6N7CLC0-F1
#
_entry.id   AF-A0A6N7CLC0-F1
#
_cell.length_a   1.000
_cell.length_b   1.000
_cell.length_c   1.000
_cell.angle_alpha   90.00
_cell.angle_beta   90.00
_cell.angle_gamma   90.00
#
_symmetry.space_group_name_H-M   'P 1'
#
loop_
_entity.id
_entity.type
_entity.pdbx_description
1 polymer ?
#
loop_
_entity_poly.entity_id
_entity_poly.type
_entity_poly.pdbx_seq_one_letter_code
_entity_poly.pdbx_strand_id
1 'polypeptide(L)'
;MRPGGDDTATYGPMTLPRQVDIVRDHIADALTRGGTAVVGGVGAVHERYIDPVILTDVPETSTAVREETFGPTVVVNKVGDLDEAVERANATAYGLGASVFTRKRARGTALAHRLRSGAVSVNSVFSYGAIPALPFGGIGESGFGRVHGADGLFEFSRAHALTVERYPAPLKLFALERAERDMRIATWMFRLRHAR
;
A
#
# COMPACT_ATOMS: atom_id res chain seq x y z
N MET A 1 11.82 6.51 -28.46
CA MET A 1 10.49 6.96 -27.97
C MET A 1 10.41 8.46 -28.23
N ARG A 2 9.22 9.01 -28.52
CA ARG A 2 9.07 10.45 -28.77
C ARG A 2 8.10 11.07 -27.75
N PRO A 3 8.49 12.08 -26.97
CA PRO A 3 7.56 12.85 -26.16
C PRO A 3 6.67 13.75 -27.02
N GLY A 4 5.45 14.02 -26.57
CA GLY A 4 4.56 14.99 -27.22
C GLY A 4 3.11 14.91 -26.75
N GLY A 5 2.30 15.87 -27.20
CA GLY A 5 0.85 15.90 -26.97
C GLY A 5 0.00 15.48 -28.16
N ASP A 6 0.63 15.06 -29.26
CA ASP A 6 -0.05 14.60 -30.48
C ASP A 6 -0.18 13.08 -30.54
N ASP A 7 -1.01 12.57 -31.44
CA ASP A 7 -1.37 11.15 -31.55
C ASP A 7 -0.19 10.21 -31.89
N THR A 8 0.93 10.75 -32.36
CA THR A 8 2.13 9.97 -32.69
C THR A 8 3.16 9.96 -31.55
N ALA A 9 2.85 10.60 -30.42
CA ALA A 9 3.71 10.65 -29.24
C ALA A 9 3.63 9.33 -28.45
N THR A 10 4.77 8.89 -27.91
CA THR A 10 4.84 7.69 -27.07
C THR A 10 4.42 7.99 -25.62
N TYR A 11 4.69 9.20 -25.13
CA TYR A 11 4.35 9.63 -23.78
C TYR A 11 4.17 11.16 -23.70
N GLY A 12 3.37 11.60 -22.73
CA GLY A 12 3.03 13.01 -22.53
C GLY A 12 3.99 13.75 -21.59
N PRO A 13 3.80 15.07 -21.43
CA PRO A 13 4.57 15.87 -20.48
C PRO A 13 4.21 15.58 -19.03
N MET A 14 5.11 15.93 -18.12
CA MET A 14 4.83 16.00 -16.69
C MET A 14 3.71 17.00 -16.42
N THR A 15 2.75 16.62 -15.58
CA THR A 15 1.57 17.44 -15.28
C THR A 15 1.91 18.68 -14.45
N LEU A 16 2.83 18.54 -13.48
CA LEU A 16 3.19 19.61 -12.54
C LEU A 16 4.65 20.03 -12.76
N PRO A 17 4.94 21.32 -13.01
CA PRO A 17 6.32 21.79 -13.20
C PRO A 17 7.24 21.46 -12.03
N ARG A 18 6.76 21.58 -10.78
CA ARG A 18 7.53 21.24 -9.57
C ARG A 18 7.96 19.77 -9.53
N GLN A 19 7.22 18.87 -10.16
CA GLN A 19 7.59 17.45 -10.17
C GLN A 19 8.86 17.19 -10.99
N VAL A 20 9.16 18.04 -11.96
CA VAL A 20 10.36 17.93 -12.81
C VAL A 20 11.62 18.07 -11.97
N ASP A 21 11.61 19.01 -11.02
CA ASP A 21 12.75 19.23 -10.12
C ASP A 21 12.91 18.06 -9.14
N ILE A 22 11.81 17.53 -8.59
CA ILE A 22 11.85 16.32 -7.74
C ILE A 22 12.48 15.14 -8.48
N VAL A 23 12.06 14.90 -9.73
CA VAL A 23 12.63 13.82 -10.55
C VAL A 23 14.12 14.04 -10.79
N ARG A 24 14.53 15.28 -11.11
CA ARG A 24 15.94 15.64 -11.30
C ARG A 24 16.76 15.37 -10.04
N ASP A 25 16.26 15.78 -8.89
CA ASP A 25 16.93 15.65 -7.60
C ASP A 25 17.08 14.19 -7.19
N HIS A 26 16.05 13.35 -7.41
CA HIS A 26 16.13 11.92 -7.15
C HIS A 26 17.17 11.23 -8.03
N ILE A 27 17.23 11.57 -9.32
CA ILE A 27 18.25 11.03 -10.23
C ILE A 27 19.65 11.49 -9.78
N ALA A 28 19.81 12.76 -9.43
CA ALA A 28 21.10 13.30 -8.99
C ALA A 28 21.56 12.68 -7.66
N ASP A 29 20.67 12.50 -6.68
CA ASP A 29 20.96 11.82 -5.41
C ASP A 29 21.41 10.37 -5.64
N ALA A 30 20.69 9.62 -6.47
CA ALA A 30 21.02 8.25 -6.80
C ALA A 30 22.44 8.13 -7.39
N LEU A 31 22.78 8.99 -8.36
CA LEU A 31 24.11 9.01 -8.97
C LEU A 31 25.21 9.45 -8.00
N THR A 32 24.95 10.47 -7.18
CA THR A 32 25.91 10.98 -6.19
C THR A 32 26.24 9.93 -5.13
N ARG A 33 25.27 9.08 -4.79
CA ARG A 33 25.44 7.99 -3.82
C ARG A 33 26.08 6.72 -4.40
N GLY A 34 26.44 6.71 -5.69
CA GLY A 34 27.12 5.60 -6.35
C GLY A 34 26.21 4.71 -7.21
N GLY A 35 24.95 5.09 -7.41
CA GLY A 35 24.10 4.49 -8.44
C GLY A 35 24.60 4.81 -9.86
N THR A 36 24.21 3.99 -10.82
CA THR A 36 24.60 4.11 -12.23
C THR A 36 23.38 4.31 -13.10
N ALA A 37 23.37 5.33 -13.96
CA ALA A 37 22.37 5.46 -15.02
C ALA A 37 22.78 4.59 -16.22
N VAL A 38 22.05 3.50 -16.46
CA VAL A 38 22.24 2.65 -17.65
C VAL A 38 21.41 3.13 -18.84
N VAL A 39 20.38 3.91 -18.58
CA VAL A 39 19.60 4.66 -19.58
C VAL A 39 19.29 6.05 -19.00
N GLY A 40 19.47 7.10 -19.80
CA GLY A 40 19.15 8.47 -19.39
C GLY A 40 20.15 9.03 -18.37
N GLY A 41 19.65 9.59 -17.27
CA GLY A 41 20.43 10.28 -16.24
C GLY A 41 19.94 11.71 -16.05
N VAL A 42 20.74 12.59 -15.42
CA VAL A 42 20.32 13.98 -15.16
C VAL A 42 20.02 14.75 -16.46
N GLY A 43 20.77 14.47 -17.53
CA GLY A 43 20.55 15.07 -18.86
C GLY A 43 19.27 14.62 -19.57
N ALA A 44 18.55 13.63 -19.04
CA ALA A 44 17.25 13.20 -19.55
C ALA A 44 16.10 14.12 -19.10
N VAL A 45 16.35 15.04 -18.17
CA VAL A 45 15.33 15.91 -17.59
C VAL A 45 15.30 17.27 -18.30
N HIS A 46 14.35 17.42 -19.22
CA HIS A 46 14.07 18.68 -19.92
C HIS A 46 13.06 19.52 -19.14
N GLU A 47 12.49 20.58 -19.77
CA GLU A 47 11.56 21.49 -19.09
C GLU A 47 10.31 20.77 -18.55
N ARG A 48 9.53 20.11 -19.41
CA ARG A 48 8.33 19.36 -19.01
C ARG A 48 8.34 17.91 -19.47
N TYR A 49 9.39 17.49 -20.13
CA TYR A 49 9.54 16.14 -20.66
C TYR A 49 10.76 15.50 -20.03
N ILE A 50 10.61 14.26 -19.60
CA ILE A 50 11.69 13.51 -18.98
C ILE A 50 11.82 12.22 -19.77
N ASP A 51 12.98 12.02 -20.40
CA ASP A 51 13.25 10.76 -21.08
C ASP A 51 13.34 9.62 -20.05
N PRO A 52 12.95 8.38 -20.40
CA PRO A 52 13.00 7.26 -19.47
C PRO A 52 14.40 7.08 -18.87
N VAL A 53 14.45 6.94 -17.54
CA VAL A 53 15.72 6.73 -16.80
C VAL A 53 15.70 5.38 -16.12
N ILE A 54 16.75 4.59 -16.33
CA ILE A 54 16.97 3.32 -15.63
C ILE A 54 18.24 3.47 -14.81
N LEU A 55 18.10 3.30 -13.50
CA LEU A 55 19.18 3.38 -12.54
C LEU A 55 19.48 1.97 -12.00
N THR A 56 20.75 1.62 -11.85
CA THR A 56 21.20 0.38 -11.20
C THR A 56 22.14 0.69 -10.05
N ASP A 57 22.33 -0.30 -9.17
CA ASP A 57 23.30 -0.23 -8.07
C ASP A 57 23.05 0.98 -7.13
N VAL A 58 21.78 1.41 -7.03
CA VAL A 58 21.38 2.56 -6.22
C VAL A 58 21.31 2.13 -4.75
N PRO A 59 22.02 2.79 -3.82
CA PRO A 59 21.93 2.43 -2.41
C PRO A 59 20.51 2.60 -1.87
N GLU A 60 20.07 1.69 -0.99
CA GLU A 60 18.73 1.69 -0.37
C GLU A 60 18.44 2.96 0.45
N THR A 61 19.45 3.77 0.76
CA THR A 61 19.31 5.07 1.43
C THR A 61 18.98 6.25 0.49
N SER A 62 19.02 6.05 -0.83
CA SER A 62 18.76 7.11 -1.82
C SER A 62 17.29 7.52 -1.84
N THR A 63 17.03 8.79 -2.11
CA THR A 63 15.66 9.30 -2.28
C THR A 63 14.95 8.62 -3.45
N ALA A 64 15.67 8.24 -4.51
CA ALA A 64 15.11 7.47 -5.64
C ALA A 64 14.56 6.08 -5.25
N VAL A 65 14.93 5.55 -4.08
CA VAL A 65 14.43 4.28 -3.53
C VAL A 65 13.38 4.52 -2.44
N ARG A 66 13.60 5.52 -1.58
CA ARG A 66 12.78 5.74 -0.38
C ARG A 66 11.56 6.62 -0.59
N GLU A 67 11.62 7.50 -1.58
CA GLU A 67 10.58 8.50 -1.86
C GLU A 67 9.93 8.27 -3.22
N GLU A 68 8.69 8.70 -3.36
CA GLU A 68 7.94 8.54 -4.59
C GLU A 68 8.34 9.58 -5.64
N THR A 69 9.07 9.15 -6.67
CA THR A 69 9.52 10.04 -7.75
C THR A 69 8.38 10.49 -8.68
N PHE A 70 7.36 9.65 -8.87
CA PHE A 70 6.21 9.89 -9.75
C PHE A 70 6.59 10.43 -11.16
N GLY A 71 7.65 9.87 -11.73
CA GLY A 71 8.17 10.20 -13.05
C GLY A 71 8.69 8.95 -13.78
N PRO A 72 9.19 9.10 -15.02
CA PRO A 72 9.59 7.97 -15.87
C PRO A 72 10.97 7.41 -15.47
N THR A 73 11.14 7.09 -14.18
CA THR A 73 12.38 6.56 -13.61
C THR A 73 12.13 5.20 -12.97
N VAL A 74 13.04 4.25 -13.15
CA VAL A 74 13.01 2.96 -12.44
C VAL A 74 14.38 2.61 -11.88
N VAL A 75 14.41 2.17 -10.62
CA VAL A 75 15.60 1.59 -9.98
C VAL A 75 15.55 0.08 -10.11
N VAL A 76 16.66 -0.52 -10.54
CA VAL A 76 16.82 -1.97 -10.67
C VAL A 76 18.03 -2.42 -9.87
N ASN A 77 17.76 -2.94 -8.66
CA ASN A 77 18.77 -3.50 -7.78
C ASN A 77 18.74 -5.03 -7.80
N LYS A 78 19.93 -5.64 -7.77
CA LYS A 78 20.09 -7.08 -7.59
C LYS A 78 19.96 -7.42 -6.10
N VAL A 79 19.42 -8.61 -5.83
CA VAL A 79 19.32 -9.22 -4.51
C VAL A 79 19.92 -10.62 -4.57
N GLY A 80 20.51 -11.06 -3.46
CA GLY A 80 21.15 -12.36 -3.34
C GLY A 80 20.14 -13.51 -3.35
N ASP A 81 18.98 -13.29 -2.74
CA ASP A 81 17.90 -14.27 -2.69
C ASP A 81 16.50 -13.64 -2.58
N LEU A 82 15.49 -14.51 -2.48
CA LEU A 82 14.09 -14.10 -2.40
C LEU A 82 13.68 -13.58 -1.02
N ASP A 83 14.42 -13.93 0.03
CA ASP A 83 14.13 -13.44 1.38
C ASP A 83 14.59 -11.99 1.51
N GLU A 84 15.79 -11.69 1.03
CA GLU A 84 16.30 -10.33 0.87
C GLU A 84 15.39 -9.50 -0.05
N ALA A 85 14.89 -10.07 -1.14
CA ALA A 85 13.95 -9.38 -2.04
C ALA A 85 12.69 -8.91 -1.31
N VAL A 86 12.11 -9.79 -0.48
CA VAL A 86 10.92 -9.49 0.32
C VAL A 86 11.24 -8.48 1.41
N GLU A 87 12.39 -8.61 2.07
CA GLU A 87 12.84 -7.65 3.09
C GLU A 87 12.95 -6.24 2.52
N ARG A 88 13.69 -6.08 1.41
CA ARG A 88 13.87 -4.79 0.74
C ARG A 88 12.56 -4.22 0.20
N ALA A 89 11.72 -5.05 -0.44
CA ALA A 89 10.41 -4.62 -0.93
C ALA A 89 9.48 -4.13 0.18
N ASN A 90 9.61 -4.69 1.39
CA ASN A 90 8.84 -4.29 2.57
C ASN A 90 9.49 -3.15 3.37
N ALA A 91 10.73 -2.76 3.06
CA ALA A 91 11.50 -1.73 3.76
C ALA A 91 11.13 -0.30 3.30
N THR A 92 9.84 -0.06 3.12
CA THR A 92 9.27 1.23 2.72
C THR A 92 8.11 1.60 3.66
N ALA A 93 7.84 2.90 3.82
CA ALA A 93 6.67 3.37 4.55
C ALA A 93 5.36 3.20 3.75
N TYR A 94 5.49 3.03 2.43
CA TYR A 94 4.38 2.83 1.50
C TYR A 94 3.95 1.36 1.41
N GLY A 95 2.77 1.13 0.83
CA GLY A 95 2.19 -0.20 0.71
C GLY A 95 0.98 -0.27 -0.22
N LEU A 96 0.99 0.46 -1.34
CA LEU A 96 -0.13 0.47 -2.29
C LEU A 96 -0.24 -0.85 -3.05
N GLY A 97 0.84 -1.25 -3.72
CA GLY A 97 0.83 -2.35 -4.66
C GLY A 97 2.21 -2.92 -4.93
N ALA A 98 2.26 -4.17 -5.38
CA ALA A 98 3.51 -4.80 -5.81
C ALA A 98 3.27 -5.78 -6.98
N SER A 99 4.37 -6.17 -7.62
CA SER A 99 4.36 -7.16 -8.69
C SER A 99 5.46 -8.20 -8.50
N VAL A 100 5.15 -9.46 -8.78
CA VAL A 100 6.10 -10.58 -8.75
C VAL A 100 6.13 -11.24 -10.12
N PHE A 101 7.30 -11.27 -10.77
CA PHE A 101 7.49 -11.95 -12.05
C PHE A 101 8.27 -13.25 -11.85
N THR A 102 7.67 -14.37 -12.26
CA THR A 102 8.29 -15.70 -12.16
C THR A 102 7.59 -16.72 -13.06
N ARG A 103 8.38 -17.61 -13.66
CA ARG A 103 7.87 -18.77 -14.40
C ARG A 103 7.15 -19.77 -13.49
N LYS A 104 7.49 -19.82 -12.19
CA LYS A 104 6.90 -20.77 -11.23
C LYS A 104 5.74 -20.10 -10.49
N ARG A 105 4.51 -20.23 -10.99
CA ARG A 105 3.31 -19.56 -10.42
C ARG A 105 3.14 -19.78 -8.91
N ALA A 106 3.28 -21.01 -8.43
CA ALA A 106 3.16 -21.31 -6.99
C ALA A 106 4.17 -20.54 -6.12
N ARG A 107 5.40 -20.37 -6.61
CA ARG A 107 6.42 -19.54 -5.94
C ARG A 107 6.03 -18.06 -5.98
N GLY A 108 5.46 -17.59 -7.09
CA GLY A 108 4.96 -16.22 -7.21
C GLY A 108 3.86 -15.93 -6.19
N THR A 109 2.88 -16.83 -6.06
CA THR A 109 1.82 -16.72 -5.04
C THR A 109 2.38 -16.75 -3.63
N ALA A 110 3.32 -17.66 -3.33
CA ALA A 110 3.96 -17.72 -2.01
C ALA A 110 4.72 -16.43 -1.65
N LEU A 111 5.41 -15.80 -2.62
CA LEU A 111 6.06 -14.51 -2.42
C LEU A 111 5.05 -13.38 -2.24
N ALA A 112 3.98 -13.37 -3.04
CA ALA A 112 2.93 -12.36 -2.96
C ALA A 112 2.31 -12.28 -1.54
N HIS A 113 2.13 -13.41 -0.86
CA HIS A 113 1.64 -13.44 0.53
C HIS A 113 2.60 -12.82 1.55
N ARG A 114 3.89 -12.67 1.22
CA ARG A 114 4.90 -12.09 2.13
C ARG A 114 5.11 -10.59 1.92
N LEU A 115 4.58 -10.03 0.84
CA LEU A 115 4.70 -8.60 0.55
C LEU A 115 3.66 -7.81 1.34
N ARG A 116 4.12 -6.75 2.01
CA ARG A 116 3.30 -5.84 2.80
C ARG A 116 2.73 -4.74 1.91
N SER A 117 1.77 -5.11 1.06
CA SER A 117 1.02 -4.16 0.23
C SER A 117 -0.46 -4.48 0.24
N GLY A 118 -1.28 -3.50 -0.15
CA GLY A 118 -2.72 -3.67 -0.22
C GLY A 118 -3.19 -4.58 -1.36
N ALA A 119 -2.39 -4.68 -2.43
CA ALA A 119 -2.60 -5.59 -3.54
C ALA A 119 -1.27 -6.07 -4.16
N VAL A 120 -1.27 -7.27 -4.77
CA VAL A 120 -0.10 -7.83 -5.49
C VAL A 120 -0.55 -8.48 -6.78
N SER A 121 0.18 -8.25 -7.88
CA SER A 121 0.02 -8.96 -9.15
C SER A 121 1.14 -9.98 -9.36
N VAL A 122 0.82 -11.20 -9.81
CA VAL A 122 1.82 -12.18 -10.23
C VAL A 122 1.85 -12.27 -11.75
N ASN A 123 3.02 -12.06 -12.36
CA ASN A 123 3.25 -11.99 -13.81
C ASN A 123 2.44 -10.91 -14.53
N SER A 124 2.16 -9.80 -13.83
CA SER A 124 1.53 -8.62 -14.40
C SER A 124 1.88 -7.37 -13.59
N VAL A 125 1.68 -6.19 -14.19
CA VAL A 125 1.77 -4.89 -13.53
C VAL A 125 0.35 -4.36 -13.32
N PHE A 126 0.01 -4.02 -12.08
CA PHE A 126 -1.21 -3.30 -11.73
C PHE A 126 -2.56 -3.95 -12.14
N SER A 127 -2.58 -5.23 -12.55
CA SER A 127 -3.83 -5.88 -13.00
C SER A 127 -4.95 -5.89 -11.97
N TYR A 128 -4.63 -5.91 -10.66
CA TYR A 128 -5.64 -5.80 -9.60
C TYR A 128 -6.47 -4.49 -9.71
N GLY A 129 -5.89 -3.40 -10.21
CA GLY A 129 -6.59 -2.13 -10.38
C GLY A 129 -7.60 -2.15 -11.52
N ALA A 130 -7.44 -3.07 -12.48
CA ALA A 130 -8.37 -3.25 -13.59
C ALA A 130 -9.49 -4.27 -13.31
N ILE A 131 -9.52 -4.88 -12.12
CA ILE A 131 -10.52 -5.87 -11.74
C ILE A 131 -11.44 -5.26 -10.67
N PRO A 132 -12.64 -4.76 -11.03
CA PRO A 132 -13.51 -4.03 -10.10
C PRO A 132 -14.04 -4.86 -8.92
N ALA A 133 -13.95 -6.19 -9.00
CA ALA A 133 -14.37 -7.09 -7.93
C ALA A 133 -13.31 -7.26 -6.82
N LEU A 134 -12.04 -6.90 -7.09
CA LEU A 134 -10.98 -6.99 -6.09
C LEU A 134 -10.89 -5.70 -5.29
N PRO A 135 -10.76 -5.75 -3.96
CA PRO A 135 -10.57 -4.54 -3.16
C PRO A 135 -9.21 -3.90 -3.48
N PHE A 136 -9.21 -2.60 -3.75
CA PHE A 136 -8.02 -1.83 -4.08
C PHE A 136 -7.83 -0.68 -3.10
N GLY A 137 -6.64 -0.56 -2.53
CA GLY A 137 -6.30 0.45 -1.53
C GLY A 137 -4.99 0.06 -0.87
N GLY A 138 -4.26 1.03 -0.33
CA GLY A 138 -2.95 0.80 0.28
C GLY A 138 -3.00 0.47 1.77
N ILE A 139 -1.81 0.35 2.34
CA ILE A 139 -1.55 0.33 3.78
C ILE A 139 -0.38 1.29 4.08
N GLY A 140 -0.17 1.63 5.36
CA GLY A 140 0.92 2.52 5.77
C GLY A 140 0.70 3.95 5.25
N GLU A 141 1.74 4.57 4.71
CA GLU A 141 1.64 5.91 4.13
C GLU A 141 0.93 5.94 2.77
N SER A 142 0.62 4.77 2.19
CA SER A 142 -0.24 4.69 0.99
C SER A 142 -1.74 4.80 1.30
N GLY A 143 -2.11 5.02 2.57
CA GLY A 143 -3.49 5.25 3.00
C GLY A 143 -4.14 4.06 3.71
N PHE A 144 -5.44 4.19 3.92
CA PHE A 144 -6.30 3.19 4.58
C PHE A 144 -7.66 3.11 3.87
N GLY A 145 -8.43 2.05 4.16
CA GLY A 145 -9.70 1.77 3.49
C GLY A 145 -9.54 1.07 2.14
N ARG A 146 -10.65 0.81 1.45
CA ARG A 146 -10.65 0.17 0.12
C ARG A 146 -11.63 0.83 -0.83
N VAL A 147 -11.26 0.97 -2.09
CA VAL A 147 -12.21 1.09 -3.21
C VAL A 147 -12.39 -0.28 -3.86
N HIS A 148 -13.36 -0.39 -4.77
CA HIS A 148 -13.70 -1.64 -5.48
C HIS A 148 -14.23 -2.75 -4.56
N GLY A 149 -14.77 -3.81 -5.17
CA GLY A 149 -15.30 -4.97 -4.47
C GLY A 149 -16.43 -4.65 -3.48
N ALA A 150 -16.72 -5.62 -2.61
CA ALA A 150 -17.69 -5.42 -1.53
C ALA A 150 -17.17 -4.42 -0.48
N ASP A 151 -15.86 -4.46 -0.19
CA ASP A 151 -15.22 -3.56 0.79
C ASP A 151 -15.41 -2.10 0.41
N GLY A 152 -15.19 -1.73 -0.86
CA GLY A 152 -15.39 -0.37 -1.34
C GLY A 152 -16.84 0.08 -1.36
N LEU A 153 -17.80 -0.83 -1.51
CA LEU A 153 -19.21 -0.49 -1.34
C LEU A 153 -19.53 -0.16 0.13
N PHE A 154 -18.90 -0.87 1.08
CA PHE A 154 -19.08 -0.61 2.51
C PHE A 154 -18.48 0.72 2.96
N GLU A 155 -17.47 1.27 2.29
CA GLU A 155 -16.97 2.62 2.56
C GLU A 155 -18.03 3.72 2.31
N PHE A 156 -19.03 3.46 1.46
CA PHE A 156 -20.17 4.35 1.24
C PHE A 156 -21.35 4.06 2.18
N SER A 157 -21.17 3.14 3.12
CA SER A 157 -22.18 2.72 4.09
C SER A 157 -21.74 3.03 5.51
N ARG A 158 -22.67 3.01 6.46
CA ARG A 158 -22.35 3.08 7.90
C ARG A 158 -22.96 1.89 8.63
N ALA A 159 -22.17 1.25 9.50
CA ALA A 159 -22.70 0.22 10.38
C ALA A 159 -23.74 0.84 11.33
N HIS A 160 -24.93 0.24 11.39
CA HIS A 160 -26.00 0.63 12.30
C HIS A 160 -26.41 -0.57 13.15
N ALA A 161 -26.07 -0.53 14.44
CA ALA A 161 -26.44 -1.59 15.38
C ALA A 161 -27.86 -1.35 15.90
N LEU A 162 -28.76 -2.30 15.64
CA LEU A 162 -30.11 -2.35 16.21
C LEU A 162 -30.22 -3.58 17.11
N THR A 163 -30.72 -3.39 18.32
CA THR A 163 -31.09 -4.48 19.22
C THR A 163 -32.55 -4.33 19.61
N VAL A 164 -33.28 -5.45 19.63
CA VAL A 164 -34.68 -5.50 20.05
C VAL A 164 -34.78 -6.55 21.15
N GLU A 165 -35.26 -6.14 22.31
CA GLU A 165 -35.50 -7.05 23.44
C GLU A 165 -36.64 -8.01 23.09
N ARG A 166 -36.35 -9.31 23.04
CA ARG A 166 -37.38 -10.35 22.84
C ARG A 166 -37.97 -10.84 24.16
N TYR A 167 -37.15 -10.86 25.21
CA TYR A 167 -37.53 -11.24 26.57
C TYR A 167 -36.75 -10.36 27.56
N PRO A 168 -37.35 -10.01 28.72
CA PRO A 168 -36.64 -9.25 29.73
C PRO A 168 -35.42 -10.01 30.22
N ALA A 169 -34.30 -9.30 30.38
CA ALA A 169 -33.12 -9.88 31.00
C ALA A 169 -33.47 -10.44 32.40
N PRO A 170 -33.02 -11.65 32.75
CA PRO A 170 -33.31 -12.26 34.06
C PRO A 170 -32.68 -11.50 35.24
N LEU A 171 -31.68 -10.66 34.95
CA LEU A 171 -31.04 -9.72 35.88
C LEU A 171 -31.01 -8.34 35.24
N LYS A 172 -31.70 -7.37 35.82
CA LYS A 172 -31.80 -6.02 35.29
C LYS A 172 -30.66 -5.13 35.80
N LEU A 173 -29.42 -5.53 35.54
CA LEU A 173 -28.23 -4.85 36.07
C LEU A 173 -28.03 -3.43 35.51
N PHE A 174 -28.55 -3.18 34.32
CA PHE A 174 -28.50 -1.87 33.66
C PHE A 174 -29.74 -1.00 33.97
N ALA A 175 -30.69 -1.47 34.78
CA ALA A 175 -31.82 -0.65 35.20
C ALA A 175 -31.35 0.48 36.13
N LEU A 176 -32.05 1.63 36.07
CA LEU A 176 -31.79 2.77 36.95
C LEU A 176 -32.00 2.36 38.42
N GLU A 177 -33.14 1.74 38.70
CA GLU A 177 -33.45 1.10 39.97
C GLU A 177 -33.23 -0.41 39.85
N ARG A 178 -32.35 -0.95 40.69
CA ARG A 178 -32.00 -2.37 40.68
C ARG A 178 -32.66 -3.04 41.89
N ALA A 179 -33.38 -4.12 41.63
CA ALA A 179 -33.95 -4.91 42.71
C ALA A 179 -32.83 -5.45 43.61
N GLU A 180 -33.07 -5.48 44.91
CA GLU A 180 -32.09 -5.97 45.89
C GLU A 180 -31.68 -7.43 45.60
N ARG A 181 -32.64 -8.24 45.12
CA ARG A 181 -32.39 -9.59 44.61
C ARG A 181 -31.31 -9.60 43.52
N ASP A 182 -31.42 -8.74 42.51
CA ASP A 182 -30.52 -8.71 41.37
C ASP A 182 -29.11 -8.31 41.82
N MET A 183 -29.02 -7.36 42.76
CA MET A 183 -27.75 -6.93 43.37
C MET A 183 -27.10 -8.03 44.22
N ARG A 184 -27.89 -8.81 44.99
CA ARG A 184 -27.39 -9.96 45.76
C ARG A 184 -26.82 -11.03 44.83
N ILE A 185 -27.53 -11.35 43.74
CA ILE A 185 -27.10 -12.32 42.74
C ILE A 185 -25.83 -11.83 42.04
N ALA A 186 -25.79 -10.57 41.60
CA ALA A 186 -24.60 -9.98 40.97
C ALA A 186 -23.38 -9.98 41.89
N THR A 187 -23.56 -9.63 43.17
CA THR A 187 -22.48 -9.63 44.18
C THR A 187 -21.97 -11.05 44.43
N TRP A 188 -22.87 -12.03 44.51
CA TRP A 188 -22.48 -13.44 44.61
C TRP A 188 -21.68 -13.91 43.39
N MET A 189 -22.15 -13.60 42.17
CA MET A 189 -21.43 -13.91 40.92
C MET A 189 -20.06 -13.24 40.86
N PHE A 190 -19.97 -11.97 41.27
CA PHE A 190 -18.70 -11.22 41.30
C PHE A 190 -17.71 -11.86 42.27
N ARG A 191 -18.14 -12.19 43.49
CA ARG A 191 -17.30 -12.88 44.47
C ARG A 191 -16.86 -14.25 43.97
N LEU A 192 -17.73 -15.02 43.33
CA LEU A 192 -17.39 -16.35 42.82
C LEU A 192 -16.39 -16.31 41.65
N ARG A 193 -16.48 -15.29 40.80
CA ARG A 193 -15.57 -15.09 39.66
C ARG A 193 -14.20 -14.51 40.06
N HIS A 194 -14.15 -13.74 41.15
CA HIS A 194 -12.95 -13.01 41.58
C HIS A 194 -12.41 -13.46 42.96
N ALA A 195 -12.94 -14.54 43.54
CA ALA A 195 -12.34 -15.21 44.68
C ALA A 195 -11.10 -16.00 44.21
N ARG A 196 -10.03 -15.25 43.96
CA ARG A 196 -8.64 -15.68 44.12
C ARG A 196 -7.97 -14.69 45.05
#